data_AF-Q52022-F1
#
_entry.id   AF-Q52022-F1
#
_cell.length_a   1.000
_cell.length_b   1.000
_cell.length_c   1.000
_cell.angle_alpha   90.00
_cell.angle_beta   90.00
_cell.angle_gamma   90.00
#
_symmetry.space_group_name_H-M   'P 1'
#
loop_
_entity.id
_entity.type
_entity.pdbx_description
1 polymer ?
#
loop_
_entity_poly.entity_id
_entity_poly.type
_entity_poly.pdbx_seq_one_letter_code
_entity_poly.pdbx_strand_id
1 'polypeptide(L)' 'RQAQGIQVAKEKGIYKGRPVLYSPNAKDPQKRLVYYRVVELLEQGKSISTIAKEVGITRQTIYRIKNSK' A
#
# COMPACT_ATOMS: atom_id res chain seq x y z
N ARG A 1 25.16 -23.35 -3.89
CA ARG A 1 23.89 -23.85 -3.28
C ARG A 1 22.85 -22.74 -3.11
N GLN A 2 23.14 -21.60 -2.47
CA GLN A 2 22.15 -20.53 -2.29
C GLN A 2 21.63 -19.94 -3.61
N ALA A 3 22.50 -19.64 -4.57
CA ALA A 3 22.12 -19.07 -5.87
C ALA A 3 21.18 -19.98 -6.67
N GLN A 4 21.44 -21.29 -6.68
CA GLN A 4 20.57 -22.28 -7.33
C GLN A 4 19.18 -22.32 -6.69
N GLY A 5 19.10 -22.25 -5.34
CA GLY A 5 17.83 -22.17 -4.63
C GLY A 5 17.05 -20.88 -4.94
N ILE A 6 17.75 -19.74 -5.02
CA ILE A 6 17.14 -18.45 -5.42
C ILE A 6 16.61 -18.53 -6.86
N GLN A 7 17.36 -19.12 -7.78
CA GLN A 7 16.94 -19.28 -9.17
C GLN A 7 15.65 -20.11 -9.26
N VAL A 8 15.62 -21.28 -8.62
CA VAL A 8 14.42 -22.13 -8.57
C VAL A 8 13.23 -21.39 -7.92
N ALA A 9 13.46 -20.62 -6.86
CA ALA A 9 12.39 -19.84 -6.20
C ALA A 9 11.88 -18.67 -7.06
N LYS A 10 12.75 -18.05 -7.87
CA LYS A 10 12.36 -17.03 -8.86
C LYS A 10 11.55 -17.66 -10.00
N GLU A 11 11.98 -18.80 -10.53
CA GLU A 11 11.26 -19.56 -11.57
C GLU A 11 9.88 -19.98 -11.09
N LYS A 12 9.75 -20.38 -9.81
CA LYS A 12 8.47 -20.68 -9.16
C LYS A 12 7.62 -19.44 -8.80
N GLY A 13 8.10 -18.22 -9.08
CA GLY A 13 7.36 -16.98 -8.81
C GLY A 13 7.14 -16.65 -7.32
N ILE A 14 7.99 -17.18 -6.43
CA ILE A 14 7.85 -17.01 -4.97
C ILE A 14 8.16 -15.55 -4.57
N TYR A 15 9.14 -14.93 -5.22
CA TYR A 15 9.53 -13.55 -4.94
C TYR A 15 8.57 -12.55 -5.59
N LYS A 16 7.62 -12.02 -4.82
CA LYS A 16 6.60 -11.05 -5.27
C LYS A 16 6.93 -9.59 -4.91
N GLY A 17 8.17 -9.32 -4.49
CA GLY A 17 8.59 -8.00 -4.04
C GLY A 17 7.96 -7.58 -2.71
N ARG A 18 7.93 -6.27 -2.46
CA ARG A 18 7.38 -5.72 -1.22
C ARG A 18 5.85 -5.65 -1.29
N PRO A 19 5.11 -6.20 -0.32
CA PRO A 19 3.66 -6.11 -0.29
C PRO A 19 3.20 -4.65 -0.11
N VAL A 20 1.98 -4.37 -0.59
CA VAL A 20 1.36 -3.05 -0.45
C VAL A 20 1.12 -2.76 1.03
N LEU A 21 1.67 -1.64 1.49
CA LEU A 21 1.66 -1.26 2.90
C LEU A 21 0.30 -0.78 3.40
N TYR A 22 -0.41 -0.01 2.57
CA TYR A 22 -1.74 0.54 2.89
C TYR A 22 -2.76 -0.15 1.99
N SER A 23 -3.46 -1.13 2.56
CA SER A 23 -4.44 -1.95 1.87
C SER A 23 -5.44 -2.49 2.90
N PRO A 24 -6.64 -2.93 2.49
CA PRO A 24 -7.62 -3.48 3.42
C PRO A 24 -7.11 -4.75 4.10
N ASN A 25 -6.15 -5.45 3.47
CA ASN A 25 -5.53 -6.68 3.97
C ASN A 25 -4.09 -6.47 4.47
N ALA A 26 -3.70 -5.22 4.75
CA ALA A 26 -2.36 -4.94 5.25
C ALA A 26 -2.10 -5.70 6.56
N LYS A 27 -0.92 -6.32 6.66
CA LYS A 27 -0.50 -7.09 7.85
C LYS A 27 -0.51 -6.23 9.11
N ASP A 28 -0.13 -4.96 8.97
CA ASP A 28 -0.09 -3.97 10.04
C ASP A 28 -1.48 -3.33 10.26
N PRO A 29 -2.11 -3.50 11.44
CA PRO A 29 -3.42 -2.93 11.73
C PRO A 29 -3.47 -1.41 11.62
N GLN A 30 -2.40 -0.69 11.98
CA GLN A 30 -2.37 0.77 11.92
C GLN A 30 -2.40 1.26 10.48
N LYS A 31 -1.66 0.59 9.59
CA LYS A 31 -1.67 0.92 8.15
C LYS A 31 -3.02 0.59 7.50
N ARG A 32 -3.72 -0.41 8.01
CA ARG A 32 -5.08 -0.76 7.58
C ARG A 32 -6.07 0.34 7.97
N LEU A 33 -5.97 0.85 9.20
CA LEU A 33 -6.78 2.00 9.65
C LEU A 33 -6.51 3.24 8.81
N VAL A 34 -5.24 3.53 8.53
CA VAL A 34 -4.84 4.64 7.64
C VAL A 34 -5.43 4.48 6.25
N TYR A 35 -5.43 3.27 5.68
CA TYR A 35 -6.05 3.01 4.38
C TYR A 35 -7.53 3.38 4.37
N TYR A 36 -8.31 2.88 5.34
CA TYR A 36 -9.75 3.17 5.41
C TYR A 36 -10.02 4.66 5.64
N ARG A 37 -9.22 5.32 6.48
CA ARG A 37 -9.34 6.76 6.70
C ARG A 37 -9.08 7.54 5.41
N VAL A 38 -8.08 7.17 4.62
CA VAL A 38 -7.82 7.81 3.32
C VAL A 38 -8.98 7.59 2.35
N VAL A 39 -9.55 6.39 2.29
CA VAL A 39 -10.71 6.09 1.42
C VAL A 39 -11.91 6.94 1.81
N GLU A 40 -12.23 7.02 3.11
CA GLU A 40 -13.31 7.86 3.64
C GLU A 40 -13.13 9.33 3.26
N LEU A 41 -11.93 9.88 3.46
CA LEU A 41 -11.64 11.28 3.14
C LEU A 41 -11.70 11.58 1.63
N LEU A 42 -11.34 10.60 0.79
CA LEU A 42 -11.49 10.69 -0.66
C LEU A 42 -12.97 10.67 -1.07
N GLU A 43 -13.80 9.85 -0.43
CA GLU A 43 -15.25 9.80 -0.65
C GLU A 43 -15.96 11.09 -0.23
N GLN A 44 -15.48 11.72 0.85
CA GLN A 44 -15.91 13.06 1.28
C GLN A 44 -15.48 14.18 0.32
N GLY A 45 -14.72 13.87 -0.75
CA GLY A 45 -14.27 14.85 -1.74
C GLY A 45 -13.15 15.76 -1.25
N LYS A 46 -12.46 15.43 -0.15
CA LYS A 46 -11.33 16.23 0.33
C LYS A 46 -10.17 16.20 -0.67
N SER A 47 -9.44 17.31 -0.74
CA SER A 47 -8.26 17.40 -1.61
C SER A 47 -7.14 16.47 -1.14
N ILE A 48 -6.39 15.89 -2.08
CA ILE A 48 -5.28 14.96 -1.79
C ILE A 48 -4.18 15.64 -0.94
N SER A 49 -3.94 16.94 -1.15
CA SER A 49 -2.93 17.68 -0.38
C SER A 49 -3.36 17.85 1.08
N THR A 50 -4.65 18.06 1.34
CA THR A 50 -5.22 18.10 2.70
C THR A 50 -5.10 16.73 3.37
N ILE A 51 -5.49 15.66 2.68
CA ILE A 51 -5.42 14.29 3.21
C ILE A 51 -3.99 13.90 3.57
N ALA A 52 -3.02 14.25 2.72
CA ALA A 52 -1.60 14.00 2.97
C ALA A 52 -1.11 14.64 4.28
N LYS A 53 -1.54 15.87 4.56
CA LYS A 53 -1.19 16.59 5.79
C LYS A 53 -1.92 16.02 7.01
N GLU A 54 -3.20 15.66 6.87
CA GLU A 54 -4.03 15.12 7.96
C GLU A 54 -3.55 13.74 8.42
N VAL A 55 -3.21 12.87 7.46
CA VAL A 55 -2.86 11.47 7.71
C VAL A 55 -1.35 11.25 7.86
N GLY A 56 -0.52 12.21 7.43
CA GLY A 56 0.94 12.12 7.53
C GLY A 56 1.58 11.18 6.52
N ILE A 57 0.96 10.98 5.35
CA ILE A 57 1.50 10.12 4.28
C ILE A 57 1.75 10.92 2.99
N THR A 58 2.61 10.38 2.11
CA THR A 58 2.93 11.05 0.85
C THR A 58 1.73 11.07 -0.10
N ARG A 59 1.61 12.15 -0.88
CA ARG A 59 0.56 12.28 -1.91
C ARG A 59 0.57 11.11 -2.90
N GLN A 60 1.76 10.60 -3.24
CA GLN A 60 1.91 9.45 -4.14
C GLN A 60 1.25 8.18 -3.57
N THR A 61 1.32 7.98 -2.25
CA THR A 61 0.65 6.85 -1.59
C THR A 61 -0.87 7.01 -1.67
N ILE A 62 -1.39 8.22 -1.50
CA ILE A 62 -2.81 8.51 -1.65
C ILE A 62 -3.27 8.30 -3.09
N TYR A 63 -2.48 8.72 -4.09
CA TYR A 63 -2.78 8.42 -5.50
C TYR A 63 -2.82 6.91 -5.77
N ARG A 64 -1.88 6.14 -5.21
CA ARG A 64 -1.90 4.68 -5.33
C ARG A 64 -3.17 4.07 -4.72
N ILE A 65 -3.58 4.55 -3.54
CA ILE A 65 -4.81 4.10 -2.88
C ILE A 65 -6.03 4.45 -3.76
N LYS A 66 -6.11 5.70 -4.23
CA LYS A 66 -7.19 6.18 -5.11
C LYS A 66 -7.31 5.37 -6.40
N ASN A 67 -6.18 5.02 -7.02
CA ASN A 67 -6.14 4.27 -8.28
C ASN A 67 -6.26 2.75 -8.08
N SER A 68 -6.14 2.26 -6.84
CA SER A 68 -6.31 0.85 -6.47
C SER A 68 -7.71 0.51 -5.98
N LYS A 69 -8.54 1.54 -5.73
CA LYS A 69 -9.97 1.41 -5.48
C LYS A 69 -10.68 1.06 -6.77
#